data_AF-U1YI13-F1
#
_entry.id   AF-U1YI13-F1
#
_cell.length_a   1.000
_cell.length_b   1.000
_cell.length_c   1.000
_cell.angle_alpha   90.00
_cell.angle_beta   90.00
_cell.angle_gamma   90.00
#
_symmetry.space_group_name_H-M   'P 1'
#
loop_
_entity.id
_entity.type
_entity.pdbx_description
1 polymer ?
#
loop_
_entity_poly.entity_id
_entity_poly.type
_entity_poly.pdbx_seq_one_letter_code
_entity_poly.pdbx_strand_id
1 'polypeptide(L)'
;MAAITPQTASFHLSKLIEGNLVHVEKHGRHRYYRLANEEVARSLKQFNQVKLLREARTCYDHLSGKLGVDLTESILNACYLEKEEREFVVTPKRIT
;
A
#
# COMPACT_ATOMS: atom_id res chain seq x y z
N MET A 1 0.29 15.11 7.63
CA MET A 1 -0.92 15.86 7.19
C MET A 1 -1.21 15.49 5.76
N ALA A 2 -2.48 15.30 5.37
CA ALA A 2 -2.83 15.13 3.96
C ALA A 2 -2.52 16.45 3.23
N ALA A 3 -1.63 16.41 2.24
CA ALA A 3 -1.18 17.58 1.48
C ALA A 3 -2.25 18.04 0.47
N ILE A 4 -3.40 18.48 0.95
CA ILE A 4 -4.55 18.92 0.13
C ILE A 4 -5.12 20.26 0.61
N THR A 5 -5.71 21.01 -0.32
CA THR A 5 -6.35 22.31 0.01
C THR A 5 -7.65 22.11 0.80
N PRO A 6 -8.12 23.14 1.55
CA PRO A 6 -9.40 23.08 2.24
C PRO A 6 -10.60 22.81 1.32
N GLN A 7 -10.58 23.35 0.09
CA GLN A 7 -11.62 23.15 -0.92
C GLN A 7 -11.64 21.71 -1.40
N THR A 8 -10.48 21.13 -1.70
CA THR A 8 -10.34 19.72 -2.08
C THR A 8 -10.77 18.80 -0.95
N ALA A 9 -10.37 19.09 0.29
CA ALA A 9 -10.81 18.34 1.46
C ALA A 9 -12.34 18.37 1.63
N SER A 10 -12.96 19.55 1.47
CA SER A 10 -14.42 19.70 1.56
C SER A 10 -15.15 18.90 0.50
N PHE A 11 -14.66 18.90 -0.75
CA PHE A 11 -15.23 18.10 -1.84
C PHE A 11 -15.19 16.60 -1.52
N HIS A 12 -14.04 16.09 -1.07
CA HIS A 12 -13.92 14.68 -0.70
C HIS A 12 -14.83 14.31 0.48
N LEU A 13 -14.91 15.15 1.52
CA LEU A 13 -15.77 14.89 2.68
C LEU A 13 -17.25 14.84 2.29
N SER A 14 -17.70 15.70 1.37
CA SER A 14 -19.07 15.61 0.83
C SER A 14 -19.32 14.28 0.13
N LYS A 15 -18.37 13.81 -0.69
CA LYS A 15 -18.49 12.50 -1.36
C LYS A 15 -18.50 11.33 -0.40
N LEU A 16 -17.70 11.39 0.67
CA LEU A 16 -17.70 10.35 1.71
C LEU A 16 -19.00 10.32 2.52
N ILE A 17 -19.65 11.48 2.74
CA ILE A 17 -20.98 11.55 3.35
C ILE A 17 -22.04 10.98 2.40
N GLU A 18 -22.03 11.39 1.12
CA GLU A 18 -22.95 10.88 0.08
C GLU A 18 -22.87 9.35 -0.04
N GLY A 19 -21.66 8.79 0.05
CA GLY A 19 -21.42 7.34 0.02
C GLY A 19 -21.63 6.60 1.36
N ASN A 20 -22.14 7.28 2.39
CA ASN A 20 -22.35 6.72 3.74
C ASN A 20 -21.08 6.08 4.36
N LEU A 21 -19.90 6.63 4.05
CA LEU A 21 -18.62 6.15 4.58
C LEU A 21 -18.22 6.90 5.86
N VAL A 22 -18.67 8.15 6.01
CA VAL A 22 -18.43 8.98 7.19
C VAL A 22 -19.70 9.72 7.63
N HIS A 23 -19.82 9.93 8.93
CA HIS A 23 -20.80 10.84 9.52
C HIS A 23 -20.13 12.12 9.97
N VAL A 24 -20.91 13.21 9.98
CA VAL A 24 -20.47 14.52 10.43
C VAL A 24 -21.31 14.99 11.61
N GLU A 25 -20.63 15.48 12.64
CA GLU A 25 -21.24 16.12 13.81
C GLU A 25 -20.75 17.58 13.87
N LYS A 26 -21.70 18.50 13.97
CA LYS A 26 -21.40 19.94 14.10
C LYS A 26 -21.23 20.28 15.57
N HIS A 27 -20.08 20.85 15.92
CA HIS A 27 -19.80 21.32 17.26
C HIS A 27 -19.26 22.76 17.19
N GLY A 28 -20.15 23.73 17.42
CA GLY A 28 -19.85 25.14 17.24
C GLY A 28 -19.42 25.47 15.80
N ARG A 29 -18.24 26.08 15.66
CA ARG A 29 -17.65 26.45 14.36
C ARG A 29 -16.95 25.28 13.66
N HIS A 30 -16.80 24.14 14.34
CA HIS A 30 -16.06 22.99 13.83
C HIS A 30 -17.01 21.86 13.42
N ARG A 31 -16.55 21.06 12.45
CA ARG A 31 -17.20 19.84 12.00
C ARG A 31 -16.28 18.68 12.30
N TYR A 32 -16.77 17.71 13.06
CA TYR A 32 -16.08 16.48 13.38
C TYR A 32 -16.60 15.37 12.50
N TYR A 33 -15.70 14.55 11.96
CA TYR A 33 -16.03 13.44 11.07
C TYR A 33 -15.62 12.13 11.72
N ARG A 34 -16.51 11.14 11.66
CA ARG A 34 -16.25 9.77 12.12
C ARG A 34 -16.62 8.78 11.05
N LEU A 35 -15.99 7.60 11.04
CA LEU A 35 -16.42 6.51 10.17
C LEU A 35 -17.89 6.17 10.46
N ALA A 36 -18.62 5.76 9.42
CA ALA A 36 -20.03 5.47 9.55
C ALA A 36 -20.29 4.33 10.54
N ASN A 37 -19.50 3.26 10.47
CA ASN A 37 -19.62 2.08 11.32
C ASN A 37 -18.31 1.23 11.31
N GLU A 38 -18.33 0.13 12.07
CA GLU A 38 -17.21 -0.82 12.19
C GLU A 38 -16.93 -1.58 10.88
N GLU A 39 -17.94 -1.80 10.05
CA GLU A 39 -17.77 -2.47 8.75
C GLU A 39 -16.90 -1.63 7.80
N VAL A 40 -17.15 -0.32 7.73
CA VAL A 40 -16.30 0.62 6.97
C VAL A 40 -14.87 0.61 7.50
N ALA A 41 -14.70 0.60 8.83
CA ALA A 41 -13.38 0.52 9.46
C ALA A 41 -12.64 -0.78 9.10
N ARG A 42 -13.34 -1.92 9.12
CA ARG A 42 -12.80 -3.23 8.74
C ARG A 42 -12.37 -3.27 7.29
N SER A 43 -13.22 -2.79 6.37
CA SER A 43 -12.93 -2.74 4.94
C SER A 43 -11.69 -1.89 4.65
N LEU A 44 -11.59 -0.69 5.25
CA LEU A 44 -10.39 0.16 5.11
C LEU A 44 -9.11 -0.53 5.61
N LYS A 45 -9.18 -1.26 6.72
CA LYS A 45 -8.05 -2.06 7.22
C LYS A 45 -7.66 -3.16 6.24
N GLN A 46 -8.63 -3.87 5.65
CA GLN A 46 -8.36 -4.90 4.63
C GLN A 46 -7.70 -4.31 3.38
N PHE A 47 -8.17 -3.16 2.88
CA PHE A 47 -7.52 -2.46 1.77
C PHE A 47 -6.06 -2.09 2.09
N ASN A 48 -5.80 -1.60 3.31
CA ASN A 48 -4.43 -1.30 3.74
C ASN A 48 -3.55 -2.56 3.83
N GLN A 49 -4.11 -3.69 4.30
CA GLN A 49 -3.37 -4.96 4.29
C GLN A 49 -3.03 -5.39 2.87
N VAL A 50 -3.95 -5.28 1.90
CA VAL A 50 -3.64 -5.57 0.49
C VAL A 50 -2.50 -4.69 -0.04
N LYS A 51 -2.48 -3.40 0.35
CA LYS A 51 -1.38 -2.49 -0.01
C LYS A 51 -0.05 -2.94 0.60
N LEU A 52 -0.02 -3.32 1.87
CA LEU A 52 1.19 -3.85 2.53
C LEU A 52 1.66 -5.17 1.91
N LEU A 53 0.73 -6.06 1.57
CA LEU A 53 1.03 -7.32 0.90
C LEU A 53 1.61 -7.12 -0.51
N ARG A 54 1.37 -5.98 -1.16
CA ARG A 54 2.02 -5.60 -2.42
C ARG A 54 3.48 -5.21 -2.22
N GLU A 55 3.81 -4.59 -1.08
CA GLU A 55 5.18 -4.19 -0.76
C GLU A 55 6.05 -5.40 -0.45
N ALA A 56 5.66 -6.19 0.55
CA ALA A 56 6.41 -7.39 0.93
C ALA A 56 5.53 -8.37 1.71
N ARG A 57 5.70 -9.67 1.42
CA ARG A 57 5.14 -10.78 2.21
C ARG A 57 5.93 -12.06 1.95
N THR A 58 5.79 -13.04 2.82
CA THR A 58 6.24 -14.41 2.54
C THR A 58 5.05 -15.22 2.03
N CYS A 59 5.11 -15.70 0.79
CA CYS A 59 4.19 -16.73 0.31
C CYS A 59 4.94 -18.06 0.38
N TYR A 60 4.48 -18.99 1.21
CA TYR A 60 5.23 -20.21 1.53
C TYR A 60 6.65 -19.88 2.01
N ASP A 61 7.66 -20.38 1.31
CA ASP A 61 9.09 -20.24 1.54
C ASP A 61 9.75 -19.14 0.69
N HIS A 62 8.99 -18.37 -0.11
CA HIS A 62 9.54 -17.31 -0.96
C HIS A 62 9.08 -15.91 -0.54
N LEU A 63 9.99 -14.95 -0.74
CA LEU A 63 9.72 -13.53 -0.56
C LEU A 63 8.96 -12.99 -1.79
N SER A 64 7.71 -12.57 -1.59
CA SER A 64 6.86 -11.98 -2.62
C SER A 64 6.62 -10.49 -2.37
N GLY A 65 6.16 -9.81 -3.41
CA GLY A 65 5.90 -8.38 -3.38
C GLY A 65 7.03 -7.59 -4.04
N LYS A 66 6.87 -6.26 -4.06
CA LYS A 66 7.81 -5.32 -4.67
C LYS A 66 9.24 -5.53 -4.16
N LEU A 67 9.42 -5.74 -2.86
CA LEU A 67 10.74 -5.98 -2.26
C LEU A 67 11.45 -7.20 -2.86
N GLY A 68 10.74 -8.30 -3.11
CA GLY A 68 11.33 -9.49 -3.72
C GLY A 68 11.76 -9.26 -5.18
N VAL A 69 10.98 -8.48 -5.93
CA VAL A 69 11.33 -8.06 -7.30
C VAL A 69 12.54 -7.13 -7.29
N ASP A 70 12.52 -6.09 -6.45
CA ASP A 70 13.59 -5.10 -6.34
C ASP A 70 14.91 -5.75 -5.90
N LEU A 71 14.85 -6.74 -5.00
CA LEU A 71 16.00 -7.55 -4.60
C LEU A 71 16.55 -8.35 -5.79
N THR A 72 15.69 -9.04 -6.54
CA THR A 72 16.09 -9.83 -7.72
C THR A 72 16.76 -8.94 -8.77
N GLU A 73 16.15 -7.79 -9.08
CA GLU A 73 16.71 -6.75 -9.97
C GLU A 73 18.08 -6.28 -9.48
N SER A 74 18.23 -6.03 -8.18
CA SER A 74 19.51 -5.59 -7.61
C SER A 74 20.62 -6.64 -7.77
N ILE A 75 20.28 -7.92 -7.59
CA ILE A 75 21.22 -9.04 -7.74
C ILE A 75 21.61 -9.25 -9.22
N LEU A 76 20.66 -9.11 -10.15
CA LEU A 76 20.91 -9.11 -11.59
C LEU A 76 21.83 -7.96 -12.01
N ASN A 77 21.52 -6.73 -11.56
CA ASN A 77 22.33 -5.54 -11.86
C ASN A 77 23.73 -5.63 -11.26
N ALA A 78 23.87 -6.32 -10.12
CA ALA A 78 25.17 -6.63 -9.53
C ALA A 78 25.88 -7.81 -10.22
N CYS A 79 25.31 -8.41 -11.27
CA CYS A 79 25.84 -9.55 -12.03
C CYS A 79 26.15 -10.78 -11.15
N TYR A 80 25.39 -11.00 -10.08
CA TYR A 80 25.45 -12.23 -9.27
C TYR A 80 24.46 -13.30 -9.77
N LEU A 81 23.42 -12.88 -10.49
CA LEU A 81 22.50 -13.75 -11.21
C LEU A 81 22.50 -13.37 -12.70
N GLU A 82 22.27 -14.36 -13.54
CA GLU A 82 21.89 -14.23 -14.93
C GLU A 82 20.52 -14.87 -15.14
N LYS A 83 19.71 -14.30 -16.02
CA LYS A 83 18.36 -14.81 -16.30
C LYS A 83 18.37 -15.59 -17.60
N GLU A 84 17.97 -16.86 -17.53
CA GLU A 84 17.79 -17.73 -18.69
C GLU A 84 16.33 -18.12 -18.82
N GLU A 85 15.61 -17.58 -19.81
CA GLU A 85 14.17 -17.75 -20.01
C GLU A 85 13.32 -17.57 -18.72
N ARG A 86 13.05 -18.66 -18.00
CA ARG A 86 12.23 -18.74 -16.76
C ARG A 86 13.03 -19.08 -15.51
N GLU A 87 14.35 -19.20 -15.63
CA GLU A 87 15.27 -19.60 -14.57
C GLU A 87 16.32 -18.51 -14.33
N PHE A 88 16.97 -18.62 -13.17
CA PHE A 88 18.10 -17.77 -12.79
C PHE A 88 19.32 -18.66 -12.52
N VAL A 89 20.44 -18.31 -13.13
CA VAL A 89 21.73 -18.98 -12.96
C VAL A 89 22.65 -18.10 -12.12
N VAL A 90 23.32 -18.70 -11.14
CA VAL A 90 24.28 -17.98 -10.29
C VAL A 90 25.60 -17.83 -11.04
N THR A 91 26.12 -16.60 -11.09
CA THR A 91 27.40 -16.32 -11.74
C THR A 91 28.57 -16.69 -10.81
N PRO A 92 29.78 -16.92 -11.34
CA PRO A 92 30.97 -17.16 -10.52
C PRO A 92 31.41 -15.97 -9.66
N LYS A 93 30.74 -14.83 -9.75
CA LYS A 93 31.10 -13.59 -9.05
C LYS A 93 30.96 -13.77 -7.55
N ARG A 94 32.04 -13.62 -6.80
CA ARG A 94 32.02 -13.71 -5.33
C ARG A 94 31.61 -12.38 -4.70
N ILE A 95 30.80 -12.48 -3.64
CA ILE A 95 30.52 -11.34 -2.76
C ILE A 95 31.80 -11.13 -1.93
N THR A 96 32.46 -10.00 -2.13
CA THR A 96 33.68 -9.59 -1.40
C THR A 96 33.34 -8.49 -0.41
#